data_AF-A0A7Y5LIX3-F1
#
_entry.id   AF-A0A7Y5LIX3-F1
#
_cell.length_a   1.000
_cell.length_b   1.000
_cell.length_c   1.000
_cell.angle_alpha   90.00
_cell.angle_beta   90.00
_cell.angle_gamma   90.00
#
_symmetry.space_group_name_H-M   'P 1'
#
loop_
_entity.id
_entity.type
_entity.pdbx_description
1 polymer ?
#
loop_
_entity_poly.entity_id
_entity_poly.type
_entity_poly.pdbx_seq_one_letter_code
_entity_poly.pdbx_strand_id
1 'polypeptide(L)'
;MRRANPSVIARHPVNELDLTIRIEWDGDTKNWVTYVPELNNISTFGQTELEALDNTAEMIMGFIEASERQGLRLPLSERELAKIRSALAGY
;
A
#
# COMPACT_ATOMS: atom_id res chain seq x y z
N MET A 1 11.12 14.76 -14.33
CA MET A 1 10.19 14.06 -13.42
C MET A 1 10.06 12.61 -13.89
N ARG A 2 10.44 11.62 -13.08
CA ARG A 2 10.18 10.21 -13.42
C ARG A 2 8.69 9.94 -13.23
N ARG A 3 8.10 9.15 -14.12
CA ARG A 3 6.69 8.73 -14.03
C ARG A 3 6.64 7.26 -13.71
N ALA A 4 5.69 6.88 -12.87
CA ALA A 4 5.48 5.49 -12.54
C ALA A 4 5.08 4.70 -13.80
N ASN A 5 5.61 3.49 -13.95
CA ASN A 5 5.28 2.53 -14.97
C ASN A 5 3.92 1.88 -14.67
N PRO A 6 2.87 2.18 -15.46
CA PRO A 6 1.53 1.65 -15.20
C PRO A 6 1.46 0.12 -15.24
N SER A 7 2.36 -0.53 -15.97
CA SER A 7 2.39 -2.00 -16.07
C SER A 7 2.91 -2.68 -14.80
N VAL A 8 3.77 -2.01 -14.02
CA VAL A 8 4.23 -2.54 -12.72
C VAL A 8 3.08 -2.48 -11.73
N ILE A 9 2.42 -1.32 -11.65
CA ILE A 9 1.28 -1.10 -10.77
C ILE A 9 0.15 -2.08 -11.08
N ALA A 10 -0.25 -2.20 -12.35
CA ALA A 10 -1.39 -3.03 -12.76
C ALA A 10 -1.21 -4.53 -12.47
N ARG A 11 0.04 -5.00 -12.29
CA ARG A 11 0.37 -6.41 -12.00
C ARG A 11 0.59 -6.67 -10.51
N HIS A 12 0.68 -5.62 -9.69
CA HIS A 12 0.92 -5.78 -8.26
C HIS A 12 -0.38 -6.07 -7.52
N PRO A 13 -0.40 -6.96 -6.51
CA PRO A 13 -1.62 -7.31 -5.77
C PRO A 13 -2.33 -6.11 -5.11
N VAL A 14 -1.59 -5.06 -4.74
CA VAL A 14 -2.18 -3.82 -4.19
C VAL A 14 -3.15 -3.12 -5.17
N ASN A 15 -3.03 -3.37 -6.47
CA ASN A 15 -3.94 -2.83 -7.49
C ASN A 15 -5.29 -3.55 -7.51
N GLU A 16 -5.42 -4.71 -6.85
CA GLU A 16 -6.69 -5.40 -6.68
C GLU A 16 -7.48 -4.87 -5.48
N LEU A 17 -6.88 -4.04 -4.62
CA LEU A 17 -7.52 -3.54 -3.41
C LEU A 17 -8.52 -2.43 -3.74
N ASP A 18 -9.56 -2.30 -2.91
CA ASP A 18 -10.46 -1.14 -2.95
C ASP A 18 -9.82 0.04 -2.18
N LEU A 19 -8.54 0.30 -2.42
CA LEU A 19 -7.74 1.35 -1.77
C LEU A 19 -7.05 2.21 -2.83
N THR A 20 -6.93 3.51 -2.55
CA THR A 20 -6.16 4.42 -3.38
C THR A 20 -4.68 4.29 -3.04
N ILE A 21 -3.88 3.75 -3.96
CA ILE A 21 -2.42 3.75 -3.86
C ILE A 21 -1.86 4.84 -4.76
N ARG A 22 -1.37 5.92 -4.17
CA ARG A 22 -0.64 6.96 -4.90
C ARG A 22 0.84 6.58 -4.92
N ILE A 23 1.49 6.74 -6.06
CA ILE A 23 2.94 6.52 -6.21
C ILE A 23 3.58 7.69 -6.94
N GLU A 24 4.69 8.17 -6.42
CA GLU A 24 5.47 9.25 -7.04
C GLU A 24 6.98 9.06 -6.85
N TRP A 25 7.75 9.69 -7.74
CA TRP A 25 9.19 9.74 -7.61
C TRP A 25 9.59 10.97 -6.80
N ASP A 26 10.23 10.75 -5.67
CA ASP A 26 10.89 11.80 -4.89
C ASP A 26 12.32 12.03 -5.42
N GLY A 27 12.55 13.24 -5.96
CA GLY A 27 13.84 13.65 -6.51
C GLY A 27 14.93 13.85 -5.47
N ASP A 28 14.56 14.19 -4.23
CA ASP A 28 15.51 14.53 -3.18
C ASP A 28 16.08 13.28 -2.53
N THR A 29 15.21 12.32 -2.20
CA THR A 29 15.65 11.03 -1.63
C THR A 29 16.00 9.98 -2.67
N LYS A 30 15.68 10.24 -3.95
CA LYS A 30 15.85 9.29 -5.06
C LYS A 30 15.13 7.96 -4.84
N ASN A 31 13.92 8.03 -4.29
CA ASN A 31 13.06 6.86 -4.07
C ASN A 31 11.70 7.05 -4.73
N TRP A 32 11.04 5.92 -5.00
CA TRP A 32 9.60 5.87 -5.19
C TRP A 32 8.92 5.89 -3.84
N VAL A 33 7.91 6.73 -3.67
CA VAL A 33 7.16 6.87 -2.43
C VAL A 33 5.70 6.54 -2.72
N THR A 34 5.10 5.72 -1.87
CA THR A 34 3.67 5.40 -1.93
C THR A 34 2.90 6.05 -0.79
N TYR A 35 1.61 6.29 -1.02
CA TYR A 35 0.68 6.80 -0.02
C TYR A 35 -0.65 6.06 -0.09
N VAL A 36 -1.22 5.74 1.07
CA VAL A 36 -2.55 5.13 1.23
C VAL A 36 -3.43 6.04 2.10
N PRO A 37 -4.15 7.01 1.50
CA PRO A 37 -4.92 8.01 2.25
C PRO A 37 -5.95 7.42 3.20
N GLU A 38 -6.61 6.32 2.81
CA GLU A 38 -7.66 5.63 3.58
C GLU A 38 -7.13 5.04 4.89
N LEU A 39 -5.83 4.76 4.98
CA LEU A 39 -5.18 4.19 6.16
C LEU A 39 -4.34 5.25 6.88
N ASN A 40 -4.97 6.37 7.24
CA ASN A 40 -4.31 7.50 7.90
C ASN A 40 -3.10 8.05 7.13
N ASN A 41 -3.16 8.00 5.80
CA ASN A 41 -2.10 8.46 4.92
C ASN A 41 -0.73 7.81 5.23
N ILE A 42 -0.73 6.51 5.59
CA ILE A 42 0.52 5.75 5.67
C ILE A 42 1.28 5.86 4.35
N SER A 43 2.60 5.84 4.47
CA SER A 43 3.50 5.94 3.34
C SER A 43 4.69 5.02 3.52
N THR A 44 5.14 4.43 2.43
CA THR A 44 6.40 3.69 2.36
C THR A 44 7.21 4.17 1.16
N PHE A 45 8.42 3.64 1.01
CA PHE A 45 9.30 4.00 -0.08
C PHE A 45 10.11 2.79 -0.55
N GLY A 46 10.68 2.88 -1.74
CA GLY A 46 11.60 1.90 -2.31
C GLY A 46 12.45 2.50 -3.43
N GLN A 47 13.58 1.89 -3.75
CA GLN A 47 14.44 2.32 -4.86
C GLN A 47 13.79 2.03 -6.22
N THR A 48 12.91 1.03 -6.26
CA THR A 48 12.08 0.68 -7.41
C THR A 48 10.60 0.82 -7.08
N GLU A 49 9.77 0.92 -8.11
CA GLU A 49 8.32 0.97 -7.95
C GLU A 49 7.79 -0.32 -7.30
N LEU A 50 8.32 -1.47 -7.72
CA LEU A 50 7.95 -2.77 -7.17
C LEU A 50 8.28 -2.82 -5.67
N GLU A 51 9.50 -2.45 -5.28
CA GLU A 51 9.90 -2.42 -3.87
C GLU A 51 9.02 -1.47 -3.03
N ALA A 52 8.69 -0.30 -3.56
CA ALA A 52 7.81 0.63 -2.84
C ALA A 52 6.41 0.02 -2.65
N LEU A 53 5.87 -0.67 -3.65
CA LEU A 53 4.57 -1.37 -3.60
C LEU A 53 4.61 -2.60 -2.67
N ASP A 54 5.67 -3.40 -2.69
CA ASP A 54 5.89 -4.52 -1.78
C ASP A 54 5.93 -4.02 -0.33
N ASN A 55 6.73 -2.99 -0.05
CA ASN A 55 6.79 -2.36 1.27
C ASN A 55 5.43 -1.78 1.70
N THR A 56 4.62 -1.26 0.76
CA THR A 56 3.28 -0.78 1.12
C THR A 56 2.30 -1.93 1.37
N ALA A 57 2.42 -3.06 0.69
CA ALA A 57 1.64 -4.26 1.01
C ALA A 57 1.93 -4.76 2.45
N GLU A 58 3.20 -4.87 2.82
CA GLU A 58 3.60 -5.23 4.19
C GLU A 58 3.07 -4.22 5.22
N MET A 59 3.19 -2.92 4.93
CA MET A 59 2.69 -1.86 5.83
C MET A 59 1.17 -1.91 5.99
N ILE A 60 0.40 -2.16 4.93
CA ILE A 60 -1.06 -2.29 5.00
C ILE A 60 -1.44 -3.43 5.95
N MET A 61 -0.81 -4.61 5.79
CA MET A 61 -1.07 -5.76 6.66
C MET A 61 -0.73 -5.46 8.12
N GLY A 62 0.48 -4.94 8.36
CA GLY A 62 0.92 -4.58 9.72
C GLY A 62 0.05 -3.51 10.38
N PHE A 63 -0.42 -2.52 9.60
CA PHE A 63 -1.33 -1.48 10.09
C PHE A 63 -2.68 -2.04 10.52
N ILE A 64 -3.25 -2.94 9.73
CA ILE A 64 -4.53 -3.61 10.05
C ILE A 64 -4.37 -4.46 11.31
N GLU A 65 -3.36 -5.31 11.38
CA GLU A 65 -3.10 -6.18 12.54
C GLU A 65 -2.86 -5.39 13.82
N ALA A 66 -2.07 -4.31 13.74
CA ALA A 66 -1.82 -3.44 14.88
C ALA A 66 -3.11 -2.74 15.35
N SER A 67 -3.95 -2.29 14.41
CA SER A 67 -5.22 -1.63 14.71
C SER A 67 -6.19 -2.58 15.41
N GLU A 68 -6.34 -3.80 14.90
CA GLU A 68 -7.18 -4.83 15.51
C GLU A 68 -6.72 -5.20 16.92
N ARG A 69 -5.41 -5.41 17.10
CA ARG A 69 -4.82 -5.71 18.42
C ARG A 69 -5.06 -4.59 19.44
N GLN A 70 -5.10 -3.35 18.98
CA GLN A 70 -5.35 -2.18 19.82
C GLN A 70 -6.85 -1.86 19.97
N GLY A 71 -7.75 -2.61 19.32
CA GLY A 71 -9.18 -2.33 19.30
C GLY A 71 -9.54 -1.03 18.58
N LEU A 72 -8.66 -0.55 17.69
CA LEU A 72 -8.89 0.65 16.89
C LEU A 72 -9.81 0.31 15.71
N ARG A 73 -10.81 1.15 15.49
CA ARG A 73 -11.73 1.00 14.37
C ARG A 73 -11.07 1.54 13.09
N LEU A 74 -10.93 0.68 12.09
CA LEU A 74 -10.49 1.06 10.77
C LEU A 74 -11.65 1.67 9.96
N PRO A 75 -11.38 2.62 9.05
CA PRO A 75 -12.38 3.15 8.12
C PRO A 75 -12.61 2.19 6.93
N LEU A 76 -12.61 0.89 7.17
CA LEU A 76 -12.80 -0.17 6.18
C LEU A 76 -13.97 -1.06 6.59
N SER A 77 -14.71 -1.55 5.60
CA SER A 77 -15.72 -2.59 5.77
C SER A 77 -15.07 -3.98 5.89
N GLU A 78 -15.80 -4.92 6.48
CA GLU A 78 -15.37 -6.33 6.55
C GLU A 78 -15.06 -6.92 5.16
N ARG A 79 -15.80 -6.50 4.13
CA ARG A 79 -15.57 -6.93 2.75
C ARG A 79 -14.22 -6.45 2.24
N GLU A 80 -13.86 -5.19 2.52
CA GLU A 80 -12.57 -4.61 2.14
C GLU A 80 -11.43 -5.30 2.90
N LEU A 81 -11.59 -5.51 4.20
CA LEU A 81 -10.61 -6.25 5.02
C LEU A 81 -10.37 -7.68 4.50
N ALA A 82 -11.44 -8.42 4.18
CA ALA A 82 -11.33 -9.76 3.62
C ALA A 82 -10.62 -9.76 2.26
N LYS A 83 -10.91 -8.77 1.40
CA LYS A 83 -10.25 -8.60 0.10
C LYS A 83 -8.75 -8.34 0.26
N ILE A 84 -8.39 -7.43 1.17
CA ILE A 84 -6.98 -7.11 1.47
C ILE A 84 -6.22 -8.36 1.91
N ARG A 85 -6.77 -9.09 2.89
CA ARG A 85 -6.14 -10.32 3.41
C ARG A 85 -6.00 -11.41 2.34
N SER A 86 -6.96 -11.52 1.42
CA SER A 86 -6.89 -12.48 0.33
C SER A 86 -5.85 -12.10 -0.72
N ALA A 87 -5.82 -10.82 -1.12
CA ALA A 87 -4.92 -10.34 -2.18
C ALA A 87 -3.46 -10.26 -1.72
N LEU A 88 -3.24 -9.93 -0.44
CA LEU A 88 -1.90 -9.80 0.15
C LEU A 88 -1.47 -11.05 0.92
N ALA A 89 -2.11 -12.19 0.69
CA ALA A 89 -1.73 -13.45 1.32
C ALA A 89 -0.30 -13.84 0.90
N GLY A 90 0.68 -13.61 1.76
CA GLY A 90 2.11 -13.87 1.50
C GLY A 90 3.03 -12.66 1.67
N TYR A 91 2.45 -11.47 1.86
CA TYR A 91 3.10 -10.32 2.47
C TYR A 91 2.90 -10.36 3.99
#